data_AF-A0AAD4CPT1-F1
#
_entry.id   AF-A0AAD4CPT1-F1
#
_cell.length_a   1.000
_cell.length_b   1.000
_cell.length_c   1.000
_cell.angle_alpha   90.00
_cell.angle_beta   90.00
_cell.angle_gamma   90.00
#
_symmetry.space_group_name_H-M   'P 1'
#
loop_
_entity.id
_entity.type
_entity.pdbx_description
1 polymer ?
#
loop_
_entity_poly.entity_id
_entity_poly.type
_entity_poly.pdbx_seq_one_letter_code
_entity_poly.pdbx_strand_id
1 'polypeptide(L)'
;MGIVQGPSADERYKHQGVERVIATRLEDNSRVSMGLAHPGMIVGSSVGLFMAVRRFILRYLSFPRPGFLAVRLLNDSPDSWTGRYIATQWLDNPWYIKPTLLSRWGPKALAVRFFGTGNLPSKNGQFRDEGYDIRTIGPGSMENKGQAEVDAMFADLKKRNMTATCPFNG
;
A
#
# COMPACT_ATOMS: atom_id res chain seq x y z
N MET A 1 -35.23 16.82 -7.35
CA MET A 1 -34.10 17.77 -7.44
C MET A 1 -33.43 17.81 -6.08
N GLY A 2 -32.40 16.99 -5.87
CA GLY A 2 -31.59 17.03 -4.65
C GLY A 2 -30.48 18.07 -4.84
N ILE A 3 -30.45 19.08 -4.00
CA ILE A 3 -29.36 20.06 -3.97
C ILE A 3 -28.14 19.32 -3.45
N VAL A 4 -27.16 19.06 -4.32
CA VAL A 4 -25.84 18.61 -3.89
C VAL A 4 -25.24 19.76 -3.09
N GLN A 5 -25.26 19.63 -1.77
CA GLN A 5 -24.63 20.57 -0.86
C GLN A 5 -23.13 20.59 -1.18
N GLY A 6 -22.66 21.68 -1.79
CA GLY A 6 -21.23 21.86 -2.05
C GLY A 6 -20.43 21.84 -0.75
N PRO A 7 -19.12 21.50 -0.80
CA PRO A 7 -18.31 21.31 0.39
C PRO A 7 -18.31 22.56 1.29
N SER A 8 -18.36 22.31 2.59
CA SER A 8 -18.36 23.35 3.63
C SER A 8 -17.09 24.21 3.55
N ALA A 9 -17.15 25.46 4.05
CA ALA A 9 -16.03 26.39 3.90
C ALA A 9 -14.70 25.84 4.48
N ASP A 10 -14.76 25.18 5.65
CA ASP A 10 -13.62 24.52 6.30
C ASP A 10 -13.00 23.41 5.41
N GLU A 11 -13.84 22.62 4.77
CA GLU A 11 -13.41 21.55 3.86
C GLU A 11 -12.71 22.13 2.63
N ARG A 12 -13.23 23.24 2.07
CA ARG A 12 -12.59 23.98 0.97
C ARG A 12 -11.20 24.52 1.34
N TYR A 13 -11.02 25.04 2.55
CA TYR A 13 -9.71 25.54 3.01
C TYR A 13 -8.68 24.41 3.18
N LYS A 14 -9.10 23.25 3.70
CA LYS A 14 -8.25 22.07 3.82
C LYS A 14 -7.78 21.56 2.45
N HIS A 15 -8.68 21.49 1.47
CA HIS A 15 -8.34 21.10 0.11
C HIS A 15 -7.31 22.05 -0.53
N GLN A 16 -7.49 23.37 -0.39
CA GLN A 16 -6.54 24.35 -0.92
C GLN A 16 -5.13 24.23 -0.31
N GLY A 17 -5.02 23.94 0.98
CA GLY A 17 -3.73 23.73 1.65
C GLY A 17 -2.98 22.51 1.10
N VAL A 18 -3.69 21.39 0.95
CA VAL A 18 -3.13 20.13 0.42
C VAL A 18 -2.75 20.28 -1.06
N GLU A 19 -3.61 20.89 -1.87
CA GLU A 19 -3.33 21.17 -3.28
C GLU A 19 -2.07 22.01 -3.47
N ARG A 20 -1.87 23.04 -2.63
CA ARG A 20 -0.65 23.86 -2.66
C ARG A 20 0.59 23.04 -2.34
N VAL A 21 0.55 22.14 -1.37
CA VAL A 21 1.68 21.26 -1.04
C VAL A 21 1.96 20.30 -2.20
N ILE A 22 0.93 19.70 -2.82
CA ILE A 22 1.10 18.84 -3.99
C ILE A 22 1.70 19.62 -5.16
N ALA A 23 1.21 20.83 -5.41
CA ALA A 23 1.70 21.71 -6.47
C ALA A 23 3.18 22.10 -6.32
N THR A 24 3.73 22.16 -5.09
CA THR A 24 5.18 22.40 -4.88
C THR A 24 6.08 21.28 -5.38
N ARG A 25 5.55 20.06 -5.51
CA ARG A 25 6.32 18.87 -5.89
C ARG A 25 6.24 18.55 -7.37
N LEU A 26 5.30 19.17 -8.07
CA LEU A 26 5.15 19.01 -9.51
C LEU A 26 6.05 19.98 -10.26
N GLU A 27 6.58 19.51 -11.39
CA GLU A 27 7.21 20.36 -12.38
C GLU A 27 6.17 21.28 -13.03
N ASP A 28 6.60 22.46 -13.50
CA ASP A 28 5.69 23.49 -13.99
C ASP A 28 4.77 23.02 -15.12
N ASN A 29 5.28 22.18 -16.03
CA ASN A 29 4.50 21.59 -17.13
C ASN A 29 3.34 20.72 -16.61
N SER A 30 3.63 19.87 -15.62
CA SER A 30 2.69 18.91 -15.02
C SER A 30 1.69 19.63 -14.13
N ARG A 31 2.13 20.70 -13.45
CA ARG A 31 1.25 21.52 -12.62
C ARG A 31 0.20 22.24 -13.46
N VAL A 32 0.63 22.85 -14.58
CA VAL A 32 -0.27 23.58 -15.49
C VAL A 32 -1.25 22.63 -16.18
N SER A 33 -0.81 21.44 -16.62
CA SER A 33 -1.70 20.47 -17.26
C SER A 33 -2.76 19.90 -16.30
N MET A 34 -2.45 19.80 -15.01
CA MET A 34 -3.40 19.42 -13.96
C MET A 34 -4.27 20.58 -13.46
N GLY A 35 -4.09 21.80 -13.99
CA GLY A 35 -4.86 22.99 -13.58
C GLY A 35 -4.56 23.47 -12.16
N LEU A 36 -3.43 23.05 -11.57
CA LEU A 36 -3.08 23.42 -10.20
C LEU A 36 -2.49 24.84 -10.14
N ALA A 37 -2.99 25.64 -9.21
CA ALA A 37 -2.50 26.99 -8.97
C ALA A 37 -1.01 26.98 -8.55
N HIS A 38 -0.31 28.08 -8.82
CA HIS A 38 1.09 28.19 -8.45
C HIS A 38 1.24 28.13 -6.92
N PRO A 39 2.09 27.26 -6.39
CA PRO A 39 2.31 27.18 -4.95
C PRO A 39 3.01 28.45 -4.47
N GLY A 40 2.53 29.06 -3.39
CA GLY A 40 3.17 30.26 -2.83
C GLY A 40 4.62 29.99 -2.42
N MET A 41 5.48 31.00 -2.57
CA MET A 41 6.93 30.91 -2.32
C MET A 41 7.29 30.36 -0.93
N ILE A 42 6.49 30.70 0.10
CA ILE A 42 6.69 30.25 1.48
C ILE A 42 6.47 28.73 1.60
N VAL A 43 5.39 28.23 1.00
CA VAL A 43 5.06 26.80 1.01
C VAL A 43 6.12 26.02 0.23
N GLY A 44 6.53 26.50 -0.95
CA GLY A 44 7.61 25.90 -1.73
C GLY A 44 8.94 25.81 -0.97
N SER A 45 9.34 26.91 -0.32
CA SER A 45 10.59 26.97 0.44
C SER A 45 10.57 26.01 1.65
N SER A 46 9.44 25.95 2.36
CA SER A 46 9.29 25.03 3.51
C SER A 46 9.37 23.56 3.11
N VAL A 47 8.69 23.17 2.03
CA VAL A 47 8.73 21.80 1.49
C VAL A 47 10.12 21.46 0.96
N GLY A 48 10.77 22.41 0.28
CA GLY A 48 12.15 22.27 -0.18
C GLY A 48 13.13 22.03 0.96
N LEU A 49 13.05 22.84 2.03
CA LEU A 49 13.87 22.69 3.23
C LEU A 49 13.63 21.34 3.91
N PHE A 50 12.37 20.94 4.11
CA PHE A 50 12.02 19.65 4.70
C PHE A 50 12.64 18.49 3.91
N MET A 51 12.60 18.57 2.58
CA MET A 51 13.16 17.54 1.71
C MET A 51 14.70 17.52 1.74
N ALA A 52 15.33 18.69 1.82
CA ALA A 52 16.78 18.79 1.99
C ALA A 52 17.22 18.18 3.33
N VAL A 53 16.50 18.49 4.41
CA VAL A 53 16.74 17.92 5.74
C VAL A 53 16.54 16.40 5.74
N ARG A 54 15.43 15.91 5.16
CA ARG A 54 15.19 14.47 4.99
C ARG A 54 16.31 13.79 4.21
N ARG A 55 16.75 14.40 3.10
CA ARG A 55 17.88 13.89 2.30
C ARG A 55 19.15 13.84 3.12
N PHE A 56 19.46 14.88 3.89
CA PHE A 56 20.63 14.92 4.75
C PHE A 56 20.60 13.81 5.81
N ILE A 57 19.47 13.65 6.51
CA ILE A 57 19.28 12.59 7.51
C ILE A 57 19.42 11.22 6.86
N LEU A 58 18.74 10.95 5.76
CA LEU A 58 18.80 9.65 5.11
C LEU A 58 20.18 9.37 4.49
N ARG A 59 20.94 10.38 4.07
CA ARG A 59 22.27 10.17 3.48
C ARG A 59 23.36 9.97 4.54
N TYR A 60 23.30 10.69 5.66
CA TYR A 60 24.39 10.72 6.63
C TYR A 60 24.07 10.08 7.98
N LEU A 61 22.80 10.02 8.36
CA LEU A 61 22.35 9.46 9.64
C LEU A 61 21.63 8.11 9.49
N SER A 62 21.43 7.60 8.26
CA SER A 62 20.88 6.27 8.09
C SER A 62 21.97 5.21 8.26
N PHE A 63 21.84 4.42 9.33
CA PHE A 63 22.63 3.20 9.49
C PHE A 63 22.26 2.17 8.40
N PRO A 64 23.18 1.26 8.02
CA PRO A 64 22.84 0.13 7.18
C PRO A 64 21.61 -0.57 7.74
N ARG A 65 20.60 -0.80 6.89
CA ARG A 65 19.27 -1.25 7.31
C ARG A 65 19.39 -2.56 8.11
N PRO A 66 19.11 -2.56 9.41
CA PRO A 66 19.20 -3.79 10.19
C PRO A 66 18.02 -4.70 9.85
N GLY A 67 18.23 -6.01 9.90
CA GLY A 67 17.25 -7.01 9.48
C GLY A 67 15.92 -6.96 10.24
N PHE A 68 15.90 -6.46 11.48
CA PHE A 68 14.69 -6.29 12.28
C PHE A 68 13.84 -5.07 11.89
N LEU A 69 14.43 -4.06 11.20
CA LEU A 69 13.70 -2.93 10.60
C LEU A 69 13.29 -3.23 9.15
N ALA A 70 13.51 -4.46 8.67
CA ALA A 70 12.98 -4.90 7.40
C ALA A 70 11.45 -4.95 7.49
N VAL A 71 10.79 -4.17 6.63
CA VAL A 71 9.34 -4.20 6.49
C VAL A 71 9.02 -5.46 5.71
N ARG A 72 8.45 -6.45 6.40
CA ARG A 72 8.03 -7.71 5.79
C ARG A 72 6.53 -7.64 5.60
N LEU A 73 6.05 -7.55 4.37
CA LEU A 73 4.61 -7.54 4.08
C LEU A 73 4.00 -8.93 4.30
N LEU A 74 4.79 -9.96 4.06
CA LEU A 74 4.42 -11.36 4.21
C LEU A 74 5.39 -12.05 5.17
N ASN A 75 4.91 -13.03 5.91
CA ASN A 75 5.80 -13.90 6.68
C ASN A 75 6.67 -14.72 5.74
N ASP A 76 7.94 -14.92 6.10
CA ASP A 76 8.90 -15.70 5.30
C ASP A 76 8.45 -17.16 5.13
N SER A 77 7.80 -17.70 6.16
CA SER A 77 7.28 -19.06 6.17
C SER A 77 5.75 -19.06 6.30
N PRO A 78 5.07 -20.04 5.69
CA PRO A 78 3.65 -20.24 5.93
C PRO A 78 3.37 -20.55 7.41
N ASP A 79 2.15 -20.21 7.86
CA ASP A 79 1.69 -20.56 9.21
C ASP A 79 1.64 -22.08 9.36
N SER A 80 2.12 -22.60 10.48
CA SER A 80 2.28 -24.04 10.66
C SER A 80 0.94 -24.78 10.72
N TRP A 81 -0.15 -24.12 11.11
CA TRP A 81 -1.47 -24.76 11.27
C TRP A 81 -2.29 -24.74 10.00
N THR A 82 -2.26 -23.63 9.25
CA THR A 82 -3.03 -23.50 8.01
C THR A 82 -2.21 -23.82 6.77
N GLY A 83 -0.88 -23.79 6.85
CA GLY A 83 0.01 -23.91 5.69
C GLY A 83 -0.04 -22.71 4.74
N ARG A 84 -0.69 -21.61 5.16
CA ARG A 84 -0.95 -20.43 4.32
C ARG A 84 -0.10 -19.23 4.75
N TYR A 85 0.12 -18.31 3.82
CA TYR A 85 0.83 -17.07 4.11
C TYR A 85 -0.09 -16.02 4.70
N ILE A 86 0.39 -15.31 5.72
CA ILE A 86 -0.35 -14.27 6.41
C ILE A 86 0.30 -12.93 6.09
N ALA A 87 -0.51 -11.94 5.72
CA ALA A 87 -0.06 -10.57 5.57
C ALA A 87 0.07 -9.89 6.94
N THR A 88 1.14 -9.14 7.14
CA THR A 88 1.40 -8.42 8.40
C THR A 88 0.76 -7.04 8.43
N GLN A 89 0.50 -6.48 7.24
CA GLN A 89 0.09 -5.10 7.05
C GLN A 89 -1.09 -5.05 6.08
N TRP A 90 -2.11 -4.25 6.40
CA TRP A 90 -3.15 -3.84 5.46
C TRP A 90 -3.03 -2.36 5.18
N LEU A 91 -3.55 -1.93 4.02
CA LEU A 91 -3.72 -0.51 3.72
C LEU A 91 -5.14 -0.08 4.09
N ASP A 92 -6.11 -0.55 3.30
CA ASP A 92 -7.53 -0.23 3.40
C ASP A 92 -8.33 -1.35 4.08
N ASN A 93 -8.39 -2.53 3.45
CA ASN A 93 -9.12 -3.68 3.96
C ASN A 93 -8.17 -4.81 4.44
N PRO A 94 -8.42 -5.41 5.62
CA PRO A 94 -7.54 -6.40 6.22
C PRO A 94 -7.76 -7.82 5.68
N TRP A 95 -7.64 -8.01 4.37
CA TRP A 95 -7.68 -9.33 3.74
C TRP A 95 -6.43 -10.15 4.13
N TYR A 96 -6.61 -11.40 4.59
CA TYR A 96 -5.51 -12.31 4.92
C TYR A 96 -4.65 -11.91 6.13
N ILE A 97 -5.21 -11.14 7.06
CA ILE A 97 -4.55 -10.72 8.30
C ILE A 97 -5.15 -11.40 9.51
N LYS A 98 -4.28 -11.98 10.33
CA LYS A 98 -4.65 -12.61 11.59
C LYS A 98 -5.08 -11.54 12.61
N PRO A 99 -6.26 -11.66 13.26
CA PRO A 99 -6.72 -10.73 14.27
C PRO A 99 -5.98 -10.94 15.59
N THR A 100 -4.73 -10.48 15.64
CA THR A 100 -3.94 -10.45 16.88
C THR A 100 -4.33 -9.25 17.76
N LEU A 101 -3.92 -9.27 19.04
CA LEU A 101 -4.15 -8.14 19.95
C LEU A 101 -3.56 -6.84 19.38
N LEU A 102 -2.37 -6.90 18.80
CA LEU A 102 -1.70 -5.74 18.19
C LEU A 102 -2.43 -5.28 16.92
N SER A 103 -2.91 -6.20 16.08
CA SER A 103 -3.66 -5.86 14.88
C SER A 103 -5.02 -5.22 15.20
N ARG A 104 -5.62 -5.57 16.34
CA ARG A 104 -6.98 -5.12 16.72
C ARG A 104 -7.00 -3.89 17.63
N TRP A 105 -5.94 -3.67 18.40
CA TRP A 105 -5.82 -2.60 19.39
C TRP A 105 -4.56 -1.74 19.26
N GLY A 106 -3.73 -1.99 18.24
CA GLY A 106 -2.53 -1.20 17.97
C GLY A 106 -2.85 0.22 17.49
N PRO A 107 -1.81 1.07 17.34
CA PRO A 107 -1.98 2.48 16.99
C PRO A 107 -2.78 2.71 15.72
N LYS A 108 -2.54 1.90 14.68
CA LYS A 108 -3.30 1.95 13.43
C LYS A 108 -4.78 1.61 13.66
N ALA A 109 -5.07 0.57 14.43
CA ALA A 109 -6.44 0.15 14.70
C ALA A 109 -7.21 1.20 15.52
N LEU A 110 -6.54 1.84 16.48
CA LEU A 110 -7.10 2.96 17.24
C LEU A 110 -7.37 4.16 16.34
N ALA A 111 -6.42 4.54 15.48
CA ALA A 111 -6.60 5.65 14.54
C ALA A 111 -7.81 5.41 13.61
N VAL A 112 -7.99 4.19 13.11
CA VAL A 112 -9.15 3.85 12.30
C VAL A 112 -10.45 3.96 13.10
N ARG A 113 -10.47 3.55 14.38
CA ARG A 113 -11.67 3.67 15.23
C ARG A 113 -12.03 5.12 15.57
N PHE A 114 -11.03 5.98 15.79
CA PHE A 114 -11.28 7.37 16.19
C PHE A 114 -11.53 8.31 15.01
N PHE A 115 -10.88 8.08 13.87
CA PHE A 115 -10.84 9.04 12.76
C PHE A 115 -11.35 8.48 11.42
N GLY A 116 -11.68 7.20 11.33
CA GLY A 116 -12.00 6.57 10.05
C GLY A 116 -13.25 5.71 10.07
N THR A 117 -13.65 5.28 8.87
CA THR A 117 -14.69 4.27 8.62
C THR A 117 -14.07 2.95 8.14
N GLY A 118 -12.77 2.78 8.35
CA GLY A 118 -12.01 1.63 7.86
C GLY A 118 -12.35 0.34 8.61
N ASN A 119 -12.13 -0.79 7.95
CA ASN A 119 -12.39 -2.10 8.52
C ASN A 119 -11.23 -2.58 9.40
N LEU A 120 -11.55 -3.18 10.54
CA LEU A 120 -10.58 -3.82 11.42
C LEU A 120 -10.59 -5.35 11.24
N PRO A 121 -9.42 -6.01 11.38
CA PRO A 121 -9.35 -7.46 11.36
C PRO A 121 -10.20 -8.03 12.51
N SER A 122 -11.13 -8.92 12.16
CA SER A 122 -12.07 -9.57 13.08
C SER A 122 -12.16 -11.05 12.74
N LYS A 123 -12.22 -11.90 13.77
CA LYS A 123 -12.16 -13.38 13.64
C LYS A 123 -13.35 -13.99 12.89
N ASN A 124 -14.51 -13.34 12.92
CA ASN A 124 -15.75 -13.84 12.28
C ASN A 124 -16.21 -12.90 11.16
N GLY A 125 -15.27 -12.21 10.50
CA GLY A 125 -15.56 -11.26 9.44
C GLY A 125 -15.56 -11.90 8.05
N GLN A 126 -15.79 -11.05 7.05
CA GLN A 126 -15.60 -11.39 5.64
C GLN A 126 -14.11 -11.56 5.28
N PHE A 127 -13.22 -11.11 6.18
CA PHE A 127 -11.78 -11.16 6.02
C PHE A 127 -11.27 -12.54 6.40
N ARG A 128 -10.68 -13.24 5.43
CA ARG A 128 -10.05 -14.55 5.62
C ARG A 128 -8.85 -14.41 6.56
N ASP A 129 -8.96 -14.76 7.83
CA ASP A 129 -7.87 -14.62 8.82
C ASP A 129 -6.88 -15.79 8.79
N GLU A 130 -7.26 -16.89 8.14
CA GLU A 130 -6.48 -18.10 7.88
C GLU A 130 -5.28 -17.92 6.94
N GLY A 131 -5.16 -16.75 6.29
CA GLY A 131 -4.11 -16.45 5.31
C GLY A 131 -4.49 -16.83 3.88
N TYR A 132 -3.57 -16.64 2.93
CA TYR A 132 -3.76 -16.99 1.53
C TYR A 132 -2.70 -17.98 1.01
N ASP A 133 -3.09 -18.74 0.00
CA ASP A 133 -2.17 -19.45 -0.89
C ASP A 133 -2.27 -18.80 -2.28
N ILE A 134 -1.13 -18.59 -2.93
CA ILE A 134 -1.01 -17.90 -4.22
C ILE A 134 -1.83 -18.64 -5.29
N ARG A 135 -1.95 -19.97 -5.19
CA ARG A 135 -2.68 -20.78 -6.17
C ARG A 135 -4.20 -20.71 -6.02
N THR A 136 -4.70 -20.28 -4.86
CA THR A 136 -6.12 -20.31 -4.51
C THR A 136 -6.71 -18.93 -4.26
N ILE A 137 -5.86 -17.89 -4.18
CA ILE A 137 -6.25 -16.53 -3.85
C ILE A 137 -7.27 -15.96 -4.84
N GLY A 138 -8.27 -15.23 -4.31
CA GLY A 138 -9.23 -14.50 -5.11
C GLY A 138 -10.48 -14.12 -4.31
N PRO A 139 -11.36 -13.29 -4.88
CA PRO A 139 -12.73 -13.14 -4.39
C PRO A 139 -13.44 -14.50 -4.46
N GLY A 140 -14.45 -14.74 -3.62
CA GLY A 140 -15.09 -16.06 -3.51
C GLY A 140 -15.62 -16.66 -4.83
N SER A 141 -15.96 -15.82 -5.82
CA SER A 141 -16.37 -16.28 -7.16
C SER A 141 -15.22 -16.80 -8.03
N MET A 142 -13.98 -16.41 -7.73
CA MET A 142 -12.75 -16.76 -8.47
C MET A 142 -11.80 -17.64 -7.66
N GLU A 143 -12.07 -17.84 -6.36
CA GLU A 143 -11.28 -18.71 -5.49
C GLU A 143 -11.14 -20.12 -6.10
N ASN A 144 -9.91 -20.65 -6.13
CA ASN A 144 -9.56 -21.97 -6.71
C ASN A 144 -9.74 -22.15 -8.23
N LYS A 145 -10.00 -21.09 -9.01
CA LYS A 145 -10.10 -21.17 -10.47
C LYS A 145 -8.76 -20.90 -11.16
N GLY A 146 -8.59 -21.40 -12.39
CA GLY A 146 -7.44 -21.10 -13.24
C GLY A 146 -6.17 -21.93 -13.00
N GLN A 147 -6.16 -22.83 -12.01
CA GLN A 147 -4.98 -23.66 -11.73
C GLN A 147 -4.56 -24.54 -12.92
N ALA A 148 -5.55 -25.17 -13.57
CA ALA A 148 -5.31 -26.01 -14.75
C ALA A 148 -4.71 -25.22 -15.93
N GLU A 149 -5.14 -23.98 -16.13
CA GLU A 149 -4.63 -23.10 -17.19
C GLU A 149 -3.19 -22.68 -16.90
N VAL A 150 -2.90 -22.31 -15.64
CA VAL A 150 -1.55 -21.95 -15.20
C VAL A 150 -0.60 -23.14 -15.34
N ASP A 151 -1.03 -24.34 -14.93
CA ASP A 151 -0.21 -25.56 -15.05
C ASP A 151 0.03 -25.94 -16.52
N ALA A 152 -0.97 -25.77 -17.39
CA ALA A 152 -0.83 -25.98 -18.82
C ALA A 152 0.14 -24.98 -19.45
N MET A 153 0.04 -23.69 -19.11
CA MET A 153 0.98 -22.65 -19.56
C MET A 153 2.39 -22.92 -19.06
N PHE A 154 2.55 -23.32 -17.80
CA PHE A 154 3.85 -23.64 -17.23
C PHE A 154 4.50 -24.85 -17.92
N ALA A 155 3.70 -25.89 -18.21
CA ALA A 155 4.17 -27.06 -18.96
C ALA A 155 4.58 -26.68 -20.39
N ASP A 156 3.84 -25.80 -21.05
CA ASP A 156 4.17 -25.29 -22.39
C ASP A 156 5.46 -24.44 -22.37
N LEU A 157 5.60 -23.51 -21.42
CA LEU A 157 6.84 -22.73 -21.24
C LEU A 157 8.06 -23.62 -20.98
N LYS A 158 7.90 -24.67 -20.17
CA LYS A 158 8.97 -25.65 -19.90
C LYS A 158 9.35 -26.43 -21.16
N LYS A 159 8.39 -26.80 -22.01
CA LYS A 159 8.64 -27.48 -23.29
C LYS A 159 9.34 -26.59 -24.30
N ARG A 160 8.99 -25.30 -24.34
CA ARG A 160 9.62 -24.30 -25.21
C ARG A 160 11.08 -24.03 -24.85
N ASN A 161 11.58 -24.64 -23.77
CA ASN A 161 12.97 -24.57 -23.33
C ASN A 161 13.51 -23.13 -23.40
N MET A 162 12.67 -22.18 -22.95
CA MET A 162 13.07 -20.78 -22.78
C MET A 162 14.23 -20.83 -21.80
N THR A 163 15.45 -20.84 -22.34
CA THR A 163 16.67 -20.85 -21.55
C THR A 163 16.54 -19.68 -20.60
N ALA A 164 16.55 -19.97 -19.30
CA ALA A 164 16.63 -18.99 -18.23
C ALA A 164 17.99 -18.25 -18.23
N THR A 165 18.56 -18.02 -19.41
CA THR A 165 19.66 -17.10 -19.62
C THR A 165 19.09 -15.73 -19.34
N CYS A 166 19.34 -15.24 -18.13
CA CYS A 166 18.97 -13.90 -17.73
C CYS A 166 19.56 -12.94 -18.77
N PRO A 167 18.75 -12.10 -19.46
CA PRO A 167 19.25 -11.19 -20.50
C PRO A 167 20.21 -10.11 -19.96
N PHE A 168 20.49 -10.13 -18.66
CA PHE A 168 21.39 -9.24 -17.94
C PHE A 168 22.62 -9.97 -17.34
N ASN A 169 22.89 -11.23 -17.69
CA ASN A 169 24.13 -11.91 -17.30
C ASN A 169 25.28 -11.63 -18.30
N GLY A 170 25.70 -10.37 -18.38
CA GLY A 170 26.99 -10.00 -18.98
C GLY A 170 28.14 -10.27 -18.02
#